data_AF-T1BCV9-F1
#
_entry.id   AF-T1BCV9-F1
#
_cell.length_a   1.000
_cell.length_b   1.000
_cell.length_c   1.000
_cell.angle_alpha   90.00
_cell.angle_beta   90.00
_cell.angle_gamma   90.00
#
_symmetry.space_group_name_H-M   'P 1'
#
loop_
_entity.id
_entity.type
_entity.pdbx_description
1 polymer ?
#
loop_
_entity_poly.entity_id
_entity_poly.type
_entity_poly.pdbx_seq_one_letter_code
_entity_poly.pdbx_strand_id
1 'polypeptide(L)'
;MEAVRKFVLSFGLSLSDVEVPAETLYAENRQIIDSTTPRRAFVPHPRLLAVRGFPRELDEVTLANHPDHPEMGRRTLPLTDTFYLSEADLSVHQGSEVRLKDLLNLRLPAEIPPEGPVVAEFTSRENRRLPRLQWVPRTGAVPIDLLQIDGHHTTGMGEPAIASAEPGASFQFER
;
A
#
# COMPACT_ATOMS: atom_id res chain seq x y z
N MET A 1 -16.07 9.43 17.34
CA MET A 1 -17.31 10.09 16.85
C MET A 1 -17.06 11.58 16.55
N GLU A 2 -16.00 11.92 15.80
CA GLU A 2 -15.65 13.33 15.59
C GLU A 2 -16.09 13.84 14.22
N ALA A 3 -16.04 12.98 13.21
CA ALA A 3 -16.50 13.28 11.87
C ALA A 3 -18.03 13.50 11.80
N VAL A 4 -18.82 12.69 12.50
CA VAL A 4 -20.28 12.91 12.61
C VAL A 4 -20.56 14.26 13.26
N ARG A 5 -19.78 14.66 14.27
CA ARG A 5 -19.93 15.96 14.93
C ARG A 5 -19.56 17.12 14.01
N LYS A 6 -18.44 17.04 13.28
CA LYS A 6 -18.05 18.07 12.32
C LYS A 6 -19.03 18.20 11.15
N PHE A 7 -19.52 17.06 10.64
CA PHE A 7 -20.56 17.00 9.62
C PHE A 7 -21.85 17.67 10.10
N VAL A 8 -22.36 17.33 11.28
CA VAL A 8 -23.55 17.99 11.83
C VAL A 8 -23.33 19.50 12.04
N LEU A 9 -22.13 19.92 12.45
CA LEU A 9 -21.80 21.33 12.63
C LEU A 9 -21.61 22.10 11.31
N SER A 10 -21.23 21.45 10.20
CA SER A 10 -21.06 22.12 8.90
C SER A 10 -22.37 22.58 8.26
N PHE A 11 -23.52 22.06 8.69
CA PHE A 11 -24.82 22.48 8.16
C PHE A 11 -25.30 23.84 8.68
N GLY A 12 -24.74 24.34 9.78
CA GLY A 12 -25.29 25.50 10.49
C GLY A 12 -26.75 25.27 10.93
N LEU A 13 -27.36 26.25 11.60
CA LEU A 13 -28.78 26.20 11.98
C LEU A 13 -29.63 26.68 10.79
N SER A 14 -29.94 25.77 9.87
CA SER A 14 -30.84 26.01 8.74
C SER A 14 -32.13 25.19 8.90
N LEU A 15 -33.28 25.79 8.60
CA LEU A 15 -34.60 25.15 8.64
C LEU A 15 -34.97 24.41 7.34
N SER A 16 -34.03 24.30 6.40
CA SER A 16 -34.21 23.62 5.12
C SER A 16 -33.96 22.13 5.28
N ASP A 17 -34.84 21.27 4.77
CA ASP A 17 -34.55 19.84 4.58
C ASP A 17 -33.41 19.71 3.57
N VAL A 18 -32.30 19.10 3.99
CA VAL A 18 -31.14 18.83 3.14
C VAL A 18 -30.96 17.32 3.06
N GLU A 19 -31.25 16.73 1.90
CA GLU A 19 -30.79 15.37 1.59
C GLU A 19 -29.30 15.45 1.25
N VAL A 20 -28.47 14.93 2.16
CA VAL A 20 -27.03 14.94 1.97
C VAL A 20 -26.60 13.58 1.45
N PRO A 21 -25.99 13.51 0.26
CA PRO A 21 -25.43 12.27 -0.25
C PRO A 21 -24.37 11.75 0.74
N ALA A 22 -24.40 10.46 1.06
CA ALA A 22 -23.48 9.82 2.01
C ALA A 22 -22.00 10.07 1.64
N GLU A 23 -21.73 10.33 0.36
CA GLU A 23 -20.45 10.76 -0.21
C GLU A 23 -19.85 11.98 0.50
N THR A 24 -20.68 12.93 0.96
CA THR A 24 -20.23 14.13 1.68
C THR A 24 -19.72 13.79 3.08
N LEU A 25 -20.40 12.88 3.78
CA LEU A 25 -19.96 12.36 5.08
C LEU A 25 -18.69 11.50 4.93
N TYR A 26 -18.57 10.73 3.85
CA TYR A 26 -17.36 9.96 3.55
C TYR A 26 -16.15 10.85 3.22
N ALA A 27 -16.36 12.01 2.60
CA ALA A 27 -15.29 12.97 2.31
C ALA A 27 -14.71 13.60 3.59
N GLU A 28 -15.59 14.00 4.53
CA GLU A 28 -15.18 14.52 5.84
C GLU A 28 -14.50 13.45 6.70
N ASN A 29 -15.03 12.22 6.69
CA ASN A 29 -14.36 11.05 7.31
C ASN A 29 -12.97 10.83 6.71
N ARG A 30 -12.83 10.93 5.39
CA ARG A 30 -11.56 10.72 4.70
C ARG A 30 -10.53 11.77 5.12
N GLN A 31 -10.88 13.06 5.18
CA GLN A 31 -9.93 14.10 5.61
C GLN A 31 -9.45 13.92 7.07
N ILE A 32 -10.34 13.52 7.98
CA ILE A 32 -9.99 13.32 9.39
C ILE A 32 -9.12 12.07 9.58
N ILE A 33 -9.40 11.00 8.82
CA ILE A 33 -8.62 9.76 8.86
C ILE A 33 -7.25 9.96 8.19
N ASP A 34 -7.19 10.65 7.03
CA ASP A 34 -5.97 10.85 6.24
C ASP A 34 -4.88 11.61 7.02
N SER A 35 -5.27 12.61 7.83
CA SER A 35 -4.34 13.41 8.64
C SER A 35 -3.80 12.70 9.90
N THR A 36 -4.34 11.54 10.27
CA THR A 36 -3.99 10.86 11.53
C THR A 36 -3.56 9.40 11.35
N THR A 37 -3.65 8.86 10.12
CA THR A 37 -3.50 7.43 9.89
C THR A 37 -2.19 7.10 9.18
N PRO A 38 -1.37 6.19 9.74
CA PRO A 38 -0.13 5.79 9.09
C PRO A 38 -0.41 4.96 7.84
N ARG A 39 0.42 5.19 6.82
CA ARG A 39 0.40 4.47 5.55
C ARG A 39 1.01 3.10 5.71
N ARG A 40 0.35 2.09 5.13
CA ARG A 40 0.77 0.69 5.14
C ARG A 40 0.72 0.11 3.75
N ALA A 41 1.65 -0.77 3.43
CA ALA A 41 1.62 -1.54 2.20
C ALA A 41 0.61 -2.69 2.31
N PHE A 42 -0.25 -2.81 1.30
CA PHE A 42 -1.07 -3.99 1.05
C PHE A 42 -1.05 -4.31 -0.44
N VAL A 43 -0.92 -5.58 -0.77
CA VAL A 43 -0.88 -6.09 -2.14
C VAL A 43 -2.02 -7.09 -2.33
N PRO A 44 -3.07 -6.74 -3.09
CA PRO A 44 -4.14 -7.68 -3.43
C PRO A 44 -3.67 -8.69 -4.48
N HIS A 45 -4.25 -9.89 -4.47
CA HIS A 45 -3.94 -10.97 -5.42
C HIS A 45 -2.43 -11.12 -5.68
N PRO A 46 -1.67 -11.44 -4.62
CA PRO A 46 -0.23 -11.30 -4.58
C PRO A 46 0.46 -12.40 -5.40
N ARG A 47 1.40 -12.01 -6.25
CA ARG A 47 2.36 -12.90 -6.91
C ARG A 47 3.73 -12.71 -6.29
N LEU A 48 4.44 -13.81 -6.08
CA LEU A 48 5.80 -13.76 -5.57
C LEU A 48 6.75 -13.34 -6.70
N LEU A 49 7.57 -12.32 -6.43
CA LEU A 49 8.63 -11.82 -7.29
C LEU A 49 9.98 -12.12 -6.64
N ALA A 50 10.90 -12.72 -7.38
CA ALA A 50 12.30 -12.88 -7.00
C ALA A 50 13.19 -11.96 -7.86
N VAL A 51 14.11 -11.24 -7.21
CA VAL A 51 14.97 -10.25 -7.88
C VAL A 51 16.38 -10.81 -8.03
N ARG A 52 16.75 -11.18 -9.25
CA ARG A 52 18.12 -11.57 -9.60
C ARG A 52 19.04 -10.38 -9.51
N GLY A 53 20.20 -10.56 -8.86
CA GLY A 53 21.18 -9.50 -8.67
C GLY A 53 20.77 -8.48 -7.60
N PHE A 54 19.83 -8.86 -6.71
CA PHE A 54 19.45 -8.02 -5.57
C PHE A 54 20.70 -7.65 -4.73
N PRO A 55 20.89 -6.37 -4.35
CA PRO A 55 22.05 -5.93 -3.58
C PRO A 55 22.13 -6.65 -2.24
N ARG A 56 23.24 -7.37 -2.00
CA ARG A 56 23.39 -8.23 -0.80
C ARG A 56 23.53 -7.43 0.49
N GLU A 57 23.97 -6.18 0.39
CA GLU A 57 24.09 -5.23 1.49
C GLU A 57 22.76 -4.59 1.91
N LEU A 58 21.67 -4.88 1.20
CA LEU A 58 20.35 -4.30 1.45
C LEU A 58 19.47 -5.31 2.21
N ASP A 59 19.69 -5.43 3.51
CA ASP A 59 18.97 -6.32 4.42
C ASP A 59 17.71 -5.69 5.04
N GLU A 60 17.60 -4.36 5.02
CA GLU A 60 16.42 -3.62 5.46
C GLU A 60 16.18 -2.32 4.67
N VAL A 61 14.97 -1.78 4.74
CA VAL A 61 14.65 -0.43 4.26
C VAL A 61 13.81 0.34 5.25
N THR A 62 14.15 1.62 5.42
CA THR A 62 13.38 2.54 6.24
C THR A 62 12.45 3.40 5.37
N LEU A 63 11.14 3.26 5.56
CA LEU A 63 10.08 3.98 4.84
C LEU A 63 9.39 5.01 5.75
N ALA A 64 8.94 6.14 5.18
CA ALA A 64 8.15 7.11 5.94
C ALA A 64 6.75 6.55 6.24
N ASN A 65 6.24 6.75 7.46
CA ASN A 65 4.86 6.35 7.80
C ASN A 65 3.81 7.20 7.08
N HIS A 66 4.15 8.43 6.68
CA HIS A 66 3.29 9.26 5.86
C HIS A 66 4.18 10.17 4.98
N PRO A 67 3.86 10.36 3.69
CA PRO A 67 4.65 11.20 2.80
C PRO A 67 4.68 12.67 3.26
N ASP A 68 3.54 13.20 3.68
CA ASP A 68 3.39 14.62 4.03
C ASP A 68 3.50 14.92 5.54
N HIS A 69 3.59 13.89 6.39
CA HIS A 69 3.59 14.01 7.86
C HIS A 69 4.83 13.33 8.47
N PRO A 70 6.03 13.95 8.36
CA PRO A 70 7.27 13.37 8.87
C PRO A 70 7.26 13.14 10.40
N GLU A 71 6.45 13.87 11.15
CA GLU A 71 6.23 13.70 12.59
C GLU A 71 5.66 12.33 12.97
N MET A 72 5.01 11.63 12.03
CA MET A 72 4.54 10.25 12.23
C MET A 72 5.69 9.22 12.19
N GLY A 73 6.92 9.69 11.98
CA GLY A 73 8.12 8.87 12.02
C GLY A 73 8.27 7.95 10.82
N ARG A 74 9.10 6.93 10.99
CA ARG A 74 9.47 5.98 9.95
C ARG A 74 9.26 4.55 10.45
N ARG A 75 9.16 3.61 9.51
CA ARG A 75 9.13 2.17 9.77
C ARG A 75 10.26 1.48 9.04
N THR A 76 10.82 0.45 9.65
CA THR A 76 11.86 -0.38 9.03
C THR A 76 11.25 -1.72 8.64
N LEU A 77 11.49 -2.14 7.41
CA LEU A 77 11.03 -3.42 6.87
C LEU A 77 12.24 -4.30 6.56
N PRO A 78 12.25 -5.58 7.00
CA PRO A 78 13.29 -6.51 6.63
C PRO A 78 13.17 -6.85 5.15
N LEU A 79 14.31 -6.94 4.46
CA LEU A 79 14.39 -7.25 3.05
C LEU A 79 15.13 -8.54 2.78
N THR A 80 14.65 -9.21 1.73
CA THR A 80 15.38 -10.26 1.03
C THR A 80 15.26 -9.96 -0.47
N ASP A 81 15.70 -10.89 -1.31
CA ASP A 81 15.53 -10.83 -2.75
C ASP A 81 14.10 -11.15 -3.22
N THR A 82 13.14 -11.34 -2.30
CA THR A 82 11.76 -11.74 -2.65
C THR A 82 10.69 -10.82 -2.10
N PHE A 83 9.72 -10.50 -2.94
CA PHE A 83 8.65 -9.52 -2.68
C PHE A 83 7.32 -10.03 -3.20
N TYR A 84 6.22 -9.57 -2.60
CA TYR A 84 4.87 -9.71 -3.16
C TYR A 84 4.50 -8.45 -3.92
N LEU A 85 4.03 -8.62 -5.15
CA LEU A 85 3.45 -7.57 -6.00
C LEU A 85 2.08 -8.01 -6.50
N SER A 86 1.24 -7.06 -6.91
CA SER A 86 -0.09 -7.40 -7.42
C SER A 86 0.05 -8.08 -8.78
N GLU A 87 -0.77 -9.11 -9.03
CA GLU A 87 -0.79 -9.77 -10.34
C GLU A 87 -1.15 -8.81 -11.47
N ALA A 88 -2.05 -7.86 -11.19
CA ALA A 88 -2.45 -6.83 -12.13
C ALA A 88 -1.27 -5.94 -12.55
N ASP A 89 -0.48 -5.43 -11.59
CA ASP A 89 0.67 -4.56 -11.90
C ASP A 89 1.75 -5.31 -12.69
N LEU A 90 2.03 -6.56 -12.32
CA LEU A 90 3.00 -7.39 -13.03
C LEU A 90 2.58 -7.63 -14.48
N SER A 91 1.28 -7.86 -14.71
CA SER A 91 0.71 -8.09 -16.04
C SER A 91 0.74 -6.84 -16.90
N VAL A 92 0.38 -5.68 -16.33
CA VAL A 92 0.38 -4.38 -17.03
C VAL A 92 1.78 -3.96 -17.44
N HIS A 93 2.79 -4.27 -16.62
CA HIS A 93 4.16 -3.80 -16.81
C HIS A 93 5.15 -4.87 -17.28
N GLN A 94 4.68 -6.03 -17.73
CA GLN A 94 5.56 -7.08 -18.25
C GLN A 94 6.52 -6.56 -19.34
N GLY A 95 7.75 -7.05 -19.33
CA GLY A 95 8.84 -6.62 -20.22
C GLY A 95 9.40 -5.22 -19.98
N SER A 96 8.80 -4.44 -19.07
CA SER A 96 9.19 -3.06 -18.78
C SER A 96 10.14 -2.96 -17.58
N GLU A 97 10.88 -1.85 -17.51
CA GLU A 97 11.61 -1.46 -16.30
C GLU A 97 10.66 -0.70 -15.37
N VAL A 98 10.64 -1.08 -14.10
CA VAL A 98 9.75 -0.51 -13.08
C VAL A 98 10.54 -0.24 -11.81
N ARG A 99 9.96 0.56 -10.91
CA ARG A 99 10.52 0.85 -9.59
C ARG A 99 9.64 0.24 -8.51
N LEU A 100 10.23 -0.60 -7.65
CA LEU A 100 9.63 -0.90 -6.36
C LEU A 100 9.61 0.39 -5.54
N LYS A 101 8.41 0.85 -5.19
CA LYS A 101 8.19 2.15 -4.54
C LYS A 101 9.15 2.36 -3.36
N ASP A 102 9.86 3.49 -3.37
CA ASP A 102 10.85 3.89 -2.35
C ASP A 102 12.00 2.91 -2.10
N LEU A 103 12.25 1.96 -3.02
CA LEU A 103 13.28 0.93 -2.88
C LEU A 103 14.30 0.94 -4.03
N LEU A 104 13.99 0.26 -5.14
CA LEU A 104 14.93 0.02 -6.24
C LEU A 104 14.22 -0.18 -7.58
N ASN A 105 14.99 -0.16 -8.66
CA ASN A 105 14.52 -0.41 -10.02
C ASN A 105 14.86 -1.84 -10.45
N LEU A 106 13.95 -2.43 -11.21
CA LEU A 106 14.08 -3.77 -11.76
C LEU A 106 13.46 -3.88 -13.14
N ARG A 107 13.92 -4.84 -13.93
CA ARG A 107 13.37 -5.22 -15.22
C ARG A 107 12.47 -6.45 -15.05
N LEU A 108 11.19 -6.31 -15.35
CA LEU A 108 10.25 -7.43 -15.39
C LEU A 108 10.51 -8.31 -16.62
N PRO A 109 10.27 -9.63 -16.55
CA PRO A 109 10.43 -10.51 -17.69
C PRO A 109 9.40 -10.15 -18.77
N ALA A 110 9.72 -10.44 -20.04
CA ALA A 110 8.85 -10.15 -21.18
C ALA A 110 7.49 -10.86 -21.09
N GLU A 111 7.48 -12.03 -20.44
CA GLU A 111 6.29 -12.84 -20.20
C GLU A 111 6.28 -13.26 -18.73
N ILE A 112 5.14 -13.05 -18.08
CA ILE A 112 4.90 -13.49 -16.72
C ILE A 112 4.49 -14.96 -16.75
N PRO A 113 5.18 -15.87 -16.03
CA PRO A 113 4.79 -17.27 -16.01
C PRO A 113 3.38 -17.42 -15.41
N PRO A 114 2.56 -18.38 -15.87
CA PRO A 114 1.22 -18.57 -15.34
C PRO A 114 1.24 -19.03 -13.87
N GLU A 115 2.27 -19.78 -13.49
CA GLU A 115 2.43 -20.32 -12.14
C GLU A 115 3.84 -20.06 -11.60
N GLY A 116 3.98 -20.10 -10.28
CA GLY A 116 5.25 -19.92 -9.60
C GLY A 116 5.73 -18.46 -9.53
N PRO A 117 6.96 -18.26 -9.02
CA PRO A 117 7.52 -16.93 -8.81
C PRO A 117 7.91 -16.27 -10.14
N VAL A 118 7.63 -14.98 -10.25
CA VAL A 118 8.14 -14.13 -11.31
C VAL A 118 9.60 -13.80 -11.01
N VAL A 119 10.48 -13.89 -12.01
CA VAL A 119 11.89 -13.53 -11.85
C VAL A 119 12.17 -12.23 -12.58
N ALA A 120 12.60 -11.21 -11.85
CA ALA A 120 13.01 -9.92 -12.39
C ALA A 120 14.51 -9.69 -12.18
N GLU A 121 15.08 -8.77 -12.95
CA GLU A 121 16.51 -8.44 -12.86
C GLU A 121 16.70 -7.06 -12.24
N PHE A 122 17.54 -6.96 -11.21
CA PHE A 122 17.92 -5.67 -10.63
C PHE A 122 18.63 -4.81 -11.67
N THR A 123 18.25 -3.54 -11.77
CA THR A 123 18.89 -2.60 -12.70
C THR A 123 19.67 -1.50 -11.99
N SER A 124 19.06 -0.82 -11.02
CA SER A 124 19.67 0.32 -10.33
C SER A 124 18.92 0.73 -9.07
N ARG A 125 19.56 1.51 -8.20
CA ARG A 125 18.91 2.15 -7.04
C ARG A 125 18.47 3.59 -7.31
N GLU A 126 18.98 4.20 -8.38
CA GLU A 126 18.70 5.58 -8.77
C GLU A 126 17.20 5.85 -8.87
N ASN A 127 16.75 7.00 -8.36
CA ASN A 127 15.35 7.37 -8.48
C ASN A 127 15.06 7.89 -9.91
N ARG A 128 14.66 6.98 -10.79
CA ARG A 128 14.31 7.26 -12.19
C ARG A 128 12.79 7.46 -12.33
N ARG A 129 12.37 8.17 -13.37
CA ARG A 129 10.96 8.33 -13.73
C ARG A 129 10.42 7.03 -14.37
N LEU A 130 10.21 6.01 -13.53
CA LEU A 130 9.65 4.71 -13.91
C LEU A 130 8.29 4.51 -13.22
N PRO A 131 7.43 3.63 -13.75
CA PRO A 131 6.23 3.18 -13.04
C PRO A 131 6.60 2.67 -11.65
N ARG A 132 5.90 3.15 -10.61
CA ARG A 132 6.16 2.78 -9.22
C ARG A 132 5.16 1.72 -8.81
N LEU A 133 5.65 0.53 -8.48
CA LEU A 133 4.82 -0.58 -8.04
C LEU A 133 4.86 -0.71 -6.53
N GLN A 134 3.68 -0.89 -5.94
CA GLN A 134 3.53 -1.22 -4.54
C GLN A 134 4.05 -2.64 -4.29
N TRP A 135 4.69 -2.85 -3.15
CA TRP A 135 5.26 -4.14 -2.79
C TRP A 135 5.15 -4.40 -1.29
N VAL A 136 5.24 -5.67 -0.92
CA VAL A 136 5.37 -6.14 0.46
C VAL A 136 6.56 -7.11 0.51
N PRO A 137 7.51 -6.98 1.46
CA PRO A 137 8.61 -7.93 1.58
C PRO A 137 8.05 -9.31 1.90
N ARG A 138 8.59 -10.39 1.30
CA ARG A 138 8.12 -11.74 1.66
C ARG A 138 8.35 -12.03 3.14
N THR A 139 9.47 -11.57 3.68
CA THR A 139 9.84 -11.76 5.08
C THR A 139 8.88 -11.02 6.01
N GLY A 140 8.20 -11.78 6.87
CA GLY A 140 7.23 -11.24 7.81
C GLY A 140 5.93 -10.75 7.18
N ALA A 141 5.68 -11.03 5.88
CA ALA A 141 4.42 -10.69 5.24
C ALA A 141 3.24 -11.34 5.96
N VAL A 142 2.14 -10.60 6.09
CA VAL A 142 0.96 -11.03 6.83
C VAL A 142 -0.18 -11.23 5.84
N PRO A 143 -0.87 -12.39 5.83
CA PRO A 143 -2.07 -12.55 5.02
C PRO A 143 -3.19 -11.68 5.59
N ILE A 144 -3.89 -10.96 4.71
CA ILE A 144 -4.98 -10.06 5.06
C ILE A 144 -6.19 -10.40 4.20
N ASP A 145 -7.36 -10.44 4.83
CA ASP A 145 -8.66 -10.45 4.18
C ASP A 145 -9.36 -9.12 4.47
N LEU A 146 -9.59 -8.31 3.42
CA LEU A 146 -10.22 -7.01 3.53
C LEU A 146 -11.69 -7.10 3.14
N LEU A 147 -12.56 -6.82 4.10
CA LEU A 147 -13.98 -6.59 3.86
C LEU A 147 -14.20 -5.13 3.43
N GLN A 148 -14.60 -4.93 2.19
CA GLN A 148 -14.97 -3.62 1.66
C GLN A 148 -16.38 -3.21 2.11
N ILE A 149 -16.68 -1.91 1.99
CA ILE A 149 -17.96 -1.33 2.42
C ILE A 149 -19.15 -1.89 1.62
N ASP A 150 -18.91 -2.29 0.37
CA ASP A 150 -19.90 -2.96 -0.49
C ASP A 150 -20.10 -4.46 -0.15
N GLY A 151 -19.39 -4.97 0.85
CA GLY A 151 -19.44 -6.36 1.29
C GLY A 151 -18.48 -7.29 0.53
N HIS A 152 -17.70 -6.80 -0.43
CA HIS A 152 -16.74 -7.61 -1.17
C HIS A 152 -15.49 -7.92 -0.34
N HIS A 153 -14.99 -9.16 -0.44
CA HIS A 153 -13.75 -9.59 0.19
C HIS A 153 -12.56 -9.50 -0.77
N THR A 154 -11.46 -8.89 -0.34
CA THR A 154 -10.20 -8.86 -1.09
C THR A 154 -9.08 -9.43 -0.24
N THR A 155 -8.53 -10.55 -0.68
CA THR A 155 -7.40 -11.19 0.00
C THR A 155 -6.06 -10.71 -0.58
N GLY A 156 -5.04 -10.65 0.28
CA GLY A 156 -3.72 -10.22 -0.13
C GLY A 156 -2.66 -10.33 0.97
N MET A 157 -1.51 -9.72 0.73
CA MET A 157 -0.42 -9.62 1.71
C MET A 157 -0.25 -8.19 2.19
N GLY A 158 -0.05 -8.01 3.49
CA GLY A 158 0.33 -6.75 4.11
C GLY A 158 1.72 -6.81 4.74
N GLU A 159 2.25 -5.62 5.05
CA GLU A 159 3.54 -5.50 5.72
C GLU A 159 3.54 -6.05 7.16
N PRO A 160 4.70 -6.50 7.68
CA PRO A 160 4.83 -7.12 9.00
C PRO A 160 4.22 -6.33 10.16
N ALA A 161 4.31 -5.00 10.11
CA ALA A 161 3.82 -4.11 11.17
C ALA A 161 2.31 -4.24 11.43
N ILE A 162 1.55 -4.79 10.47
CA ILE A 162 0.11 -5.00 10.62
C ILE A 162 -0.19 -6.15 11.60
N ALA A 163 0.69 -7.16 11.71
CA ALA A 163 0.48 -8.26 12.66
C ALA A 163 0.56 -7.82 14.13
N SER A 164 1.34 -6.77 14.41
CA SER A 164 1.48 -6.20 15.76
C SER A 164 0.43 -5.13 16.08
N ALA A 165 -0.57 -4.92 15.23
CA ALA A 165 -1.59 -3.92 15.44
C ALA A 165 -2.64 -4.39 16.47
N GLU A 166 -2.96 -3.51 17.43
CA GLU A 166 -4.03 -3.76 18.39
C GLU A 166 -5.42 -3.75 17.69
N PRO A 167 -6.38 -4.56 18.15
CA PRO A 167 -7.75 -4.50 17.68
C PRO A 167 -8.32 -3.06 17.77
N GLY A 168 -8.85 -2.56 16.66
CA GLY A 168 -9.36 -1.18 16.55
C GLY A 168 -8.34 -0.16 16.03
N ALA A 169 -7.09 -0.56 15.78
CA ALA A 169 -6.15 0.28 15.05
C ALA A 169 -6.65 0.58 13.64
N SER A 170 -6.48 1.83 13.20
CA SER A 170 -6.84 2.29 11.86
C SER A 170 -5.57 2.43 11.02
N PHE A 171 -5.62 1.96 9.78
CA PHE A 171 -4.54 2.06 8.79
C PHE A 171 -5.09 2.53 7.46
N GLN A 172 -4.22 3.17 6.68
CA GLN A 172 -4.53 3.55 5.32
C GLN A 172 -3.58 2.82 4.38
N PHE A 173 -4.13 1.98 3.51
CA PHE A 173 -3.31 1.29 2.52
C PHE A 173 -2.88 2.24 1.42
N GLU A 174 -1.58 2.20 1.09
CA GLU A 174 -1.03 2.90 -0.07
C GLU A 174 -1.63 2.30 -1.35
N ARG A 175 -1.94 3.16 -2.33
CA ARG A 175 -2.42 2.77 -3.66
C ARG A 175 -1.38 3.16 -4.70
#